data_AF-A0AAW8W9I4-F1
#
_entry.id   AF-A0AAW8W9I4-F1
#
_cell.length_a   1.000
_cell.length_b   1.000
_cell.length_c   1.000
_cell.angle_alpha   90.00
_cell.angle_beta   90.00
_cell.angle_gamma   90.00
#
_symmetry.space_group_name_H-M   'P 1'
#
loop_
_entity.id
_entity.type
_entity.pdbx_description
1 polymer ?
#
loop_
_entity_poly.entity_id
_entity_poly.type
_entity_poly.pdbx_seq_one_letter_code
_entity_poly.pdbx_strand_id
1 'polypeptide(L)'
;MATIAKVTNGASAASALDYALGKDKPLHEHTERWLEENRLERLDALKDCRAVAVGGTNGIDPVIAKEQFKAVQQAFNQTARRNQVLRITQSFALNELDPTNTRDWQRANDLGCELAEKLYPDYQTAVYTHLDGQNHILHNHIIINKVNLQTGKKLDERKGSAVERARNANDEISKEQGWKVIEPVREHQSRTEQDLTKKGQYSYMHDLRGRIDTTMQDTSICDFKTFSDVLARSGVNVSVRGQNVSYAFLDANKKQRRARGKRLGTDYEKETILNELERRTRERTAQQLDREDQSRATELVRETTSTDTALEQRERQAQSRKPRIDQLRNAVKPIADHLQHFTGAVREFAGKVEQRVIDSKLYKDVASRFKADLAKQEQARQNAIKQDLAKRMAPKKQPQQPQRSYYREPEGRSR
;
A
#
# COMPACT_ATOMS: atom_id res chain seq x y z
N MET A 1 -0.22 -24.48 0.52
CA MET A 1 -1.33 -23.55 0.53
C MET A 1 -0.74 -22.16 0.55
N ALA A 2 -1.27 -21.29 -0.29
CA ALA A 2 -0.85 -19.90 -0.37
C ALA A 2 -1.13 -19.24 0.98
N THR A 3 -0.12 -18.62 1.59
CA THR A 3 -0.24 -18.11 2.96
C THR A 3 0.47 -16.78 3.15
N ILE A 4 -0.06 -15.97 4.08
CA ILE A 4 0.65 -14.79 4.60
C ILE A 4 1.50 -15.23 5.80
N ALA A 5 2.80 -15.39 5.55
CA ALA A 5 3.76 -15.81 6.55
C ALA A 5 4.03 -14.69 7.57
N LYS A 6 4.08 -13.43 7.12
CA LYS A 6 4.46 -12.31 7.98
C LYS A 6 3.96 -10.97 7.47
N VAL A 7 3.50 -10.10 8.38
CA VAL A 7 3.27 -8.68 8.13
C VAL A 7 4.06 -7.85 9.14
N THR A 8 4.93 -6.96 8.67
CA THR A 8 5.76 -6.12 9.56
C THR A 8 5.98 -4.72 9.05
N ASN A 9 6.13 -3.79 9.99
CA ASN A 9 6.60 -2.44 9.69
C ASN A 9 8.12 -2.46 9.43
N GLY A 10 8.57 -1.68 8.46
CA GLY A 10 9.97 -1.41 8.17
C GLY A 10 10.34 0.03 8.53
N ALA A 11 11.49 0.21 9.18
CA ALA A 11 11.98 1.53 9.54
C ALA A 11 12.40 2.35 8.30
N SER A 12 13.13 1.69 7.39
CA SER A 12 13.73 2.26 6.18
C SER A 12 13.14 1.60 4.94
N ALA A 13 12.65 2.41 4.00
CA ALA A 13 12.20 1.95 2.68
C ALA A 13 13.38 1.39 1.87
N ALA A 14 14.48 2.14 1.81
CA ALA A 14 15.68 1.73 1.06
C ALA A 14 16.19 0.36 1.52
N SER A 15 16.35 0.16 2.83
CA SER A 15 16.85 -1.12 3.36
C SER A 15 15.90 -2.28 3.11
N ALA A 16 14.59 -2.03 3.10
CA ALA A 16 13.59 -3.05 2.80
C ALA A 16 13.60 -3.44 1.32
N LEU A 17 13.71 -2.46 0.42
CA LEU A 17 13.79 -2.67 -1.03
C LEU A 17 15.12 -3.31 -1.44
N ASP A 18 16.26 -2.87 -0.89
CA ASP A 18 17.57 -3.47 -1.17
C ASP A 18 17.62 -4.93 -0.69
N TYR A 19 16.99 -5.24 0.45
CA TYR A 19 16.86 -6.62 0.93
C TYR A 19 15.94 -7.47 0.04
N ALA A 20 14.80 -6.92 -0.38
CA ALA A 20 13.80 -7.63 -1.17
C ALA A 20 14.23 -7.82 -2.64
N LEU A 21 14.93 -6.87 -3.26
CA LEU A 21 15.53 -7.08 -4.57
C LEU A 21 16.76 -8.01 -4.45
N GLY A 22 17.54 -7.83 -3.39
CA GLY A 22 18.77 -8.58 -3.17
C GLY A 22 19.83 -8.27 -4.23
N LYS A 23 19.91 -7.02 -4.69
CA LYS A 23 20.88 -6.59 -5.68
C LYS A 23 22.31 -6.78 -5.16
N ASP A 24 23.21 -7.25 -6.04
CA ASP A 24 24.60 -7.57 -5.74
C ASP A 24 24.75 -8.64 -4.64
N LYS A 25 23.70 -9.43 -4.42
CA LYS A 25 23.71 -10.61 -3.56
C LYS A 25 23.36 -11.80 -4.44
N PRO A 26 24.32 -12.71 -4.70
CA PRO A 26 24.01 -13.93 -5.44
C PRO A 26 23.00 -14.77 -4.66
N LEU A 27 22.38 -15.71 -5.37
CA LEU A 27 21.58 -16.75 -4.72
C LEU A 27 22.50 -17.59 -3.84
N HIS A 28 21.92 -18.30 -2.88
CA HIS A 28 22.71 -19.27 -2.12
C HIS A 28 23.23 -20.36 -3.06
N GLU A 29 24.47 -20.82 -2.86
CA GLU A 29 25.14 -21.80 -3.73
C GLU A 29 24.28 -23.05 -3.99
N HIS A 30 23.58 -23.55 -2.96
CA HIS A 30 22.67 -24.69 -3.11
C HIS A 30 21.49 -24.40 -4.04
N THR A 31 20.99 -23.16 -4.06
CA THR A 31 19.91 -22.73 -4.95
C THR A 31 20.40 -22.53 -6.38
N GLU A 32 21.62 -22.00 -6.57
CA GLU A 32 22.23 -21.88 -7.91
C GLU A 32 22.43 -23.27 -8.53
N ARG A 33 23.00 -24.20 -7.77
CA ARG A 33 23.15 -25.60 -8.21
C ARG A 33 21.80 -26.24 -8.54
N TRP A 34 20.78 -26.01 -7.73
CA TRP A 34 19.43 -26.53 -7.98
C TRP A 34 18.84 -25.98 -9.30
N LEU A 35 19.06 -24.71 -9.61
CA LEU A 35 18.64 -24.12 -10.89
C LEU A 35 19.37 -24.77 -12.08
N GLU A 36 20.67 -25.01 -11.95
CA GLU A 36 21.47 -25.70 -12.99
C GLU A 36 21.00 -27.15 -13.20
N GLU A 37 20.79 -27.91 -12.13
CA GLU A 37 20.31 -29.30 -12.17
C GLU A 37 18.95 -29.42 -12.85
N ASN A 38 18.06 -28.43 -12.65
CA ASN A 38 16.73 -28.39 -13.25
C ASN A 38 16.70 -27.64 -14.61
N ARG A 39 17.85 -27.15 -15.10
CA ARG A 39 17.99 -26.40 -16.37
C ARG A 39 17.09 -25.15 -16.44
N LEU A 40 17.03 -24.42 -15.33
CA LEU A 40 16.18 -23.24 -15.17
C LEU A 40 16.99 -21.96 -15.40
N GLU A 41 16.63 -21.20 -16.42
CA GLU A 41 17.28 -19.92 -16.71
C GLU A 41 16.56 -18.75 -16.05
N ARG A 42 17.36 -17.82 -15.52
CA ARG A 42 16.88 -16.57 -14.94
C ARG A 42 16.97 -15.44 -15.96
N LEU A 43 16.05 -14.47 -15.83
CA LEU A 43 16.08 -13.24 -16.61
C LEU A 43 17.43 -12.52 -16.45
N ASP A 44 18.02 -12.09 -17.56
CA ASP A 44 19.32 -11.40 -17.57
C ASP A 44 19.37 -10.19 -16.64
N ALA A 45 18.27 -9.42 -16.59
CA ALA A 45 18.14 -8.24 -15.74
C ALA A 45 18.18 -8.56 -14.24
N LEU A 46 17.97 -9.82 -13.85
CA LEU A 46 17.90 -10.26 -12.45
C LEU A 46 19.05 -11.21 -12.07
N LYS A 47 19.97 -11.55 -12.97
CA LYS A 47 21.06 -12.51 -12.68
C LYS A 47 21.86 -12.15 -11.42
N ASP A 48 22.15 -10.86 -11.22
CA ASP A 48 22.88 -10.34 -10.06
C ASP A 48 21.99 -10.03 -8.84
N CYS A 49 20.71 -10.41 -8.88
CA CYS A 49 19.75 -10.22 -7.80
C CYS A 49 19.41 -11.57 -7.14
N ARG A 50 18.79 -11.55 -5.95
CA ARG A 50 18.16 -12.76 -5.37
C ARG A 50 16.76 -13.00 -5.93
N ALA A 51 16.08 -11.93 -6.34
CA ALA A 51 14.75 -12.03 -6.93
C ALA A 51 14.78 -12.75 -8.29
N VAL A 52 13.78 -13.58 -8.53
CA VAL A 52 13.60 -14.33 -9.79
C VAL A 52 12.49 -13.74 -10.66
N ALA A 53 11.59 -12.97 -10.06
CA ALA A 53 10.60 -12.14 -10.74
C ALA A 53 10.35 -10.87 -9.91
N VAL A 54 9.98 -9.79 -10.59
CA VAL A 54 9.73 -8.47 -9.98
C VAL A 54 8.52 -7.80 -10.61
N GLY A 55 7.79 -7.03 -9.82
CA GLY A 55 6.60 -6.30 -10.24
C GLY A 55 6.25 -5.18 -9.27
N GLY A 56 5.31 -4.33 -9.64
CA GLY A 56 4.93 -3.19 -8.82
C GLY A 56 3.57 -2.66 -9.19
N THR A 57 2.99 -1.89 -8.27
CA THR A 57 1.68 -1.25 -8.42
C THR A 57 1.84 0.26 -8.41
N ASN A 58 0.85 0.99 -8.93
CA ASN A 58 0.84 2.46 -8.90
C ASN A 58 2.08 3.11 -9.57
N GLY A 59 2.48 2.57 -10.72
CA GLY A 59 3.57 3.10 -11.54
C GLY A 59 4.97 2.84 -10.97
N ILE A 60 5.10 1.90 -10.03
CA ILE A 60 6.39 1.48 -9.52
C ILE A 60 7.15 0.64 -10.55
N ASP A 61 8.40 1.03 -10.79
CA ASP A 61 9.43 0.21 -11.42
C ASP A 61 10.27 -0.42 -10.30
N PRO A 62 10.26 -1.76 -10.15
CA PRO A 62 10.94 -2.45 -9.05
C PRO A 62 12.44 -2.23 -8.98
N VAL A 63 13.09 -1.85 -10.09
CA VAL A 63 14.55 -1.61 -10.16
C VAL A 63 14.91 -0.26 -9.54
N ILE A 64 14.02 0.72 -9.65
CA ILE A 64 14.20 2.10 -9.14
C ILE A 64 13.17 2.46 -8.04
N ALA A 65 12.56 1.45 -7.43
CA ALA A 65 11.51 1.63 -6.42
C ALA A 65 12.00 2.47 -5.22
N LYS A 66 13.30 2.41 -4.90
CA LYS A 66 13.91 3.18 -3.81
C LYS A 66 13.82 4.68 -4.08
N GLU A 67 14.17 5.09 -5.30
CA GLU A 67 14.10 6.46 -5.76
C GLU A 67 12.63 6.93 -5.80
N GLN A 68 11.72 6.08 -6.31
CA GLN A 68 10.28 6.38 -6.37
C GLN A 68 9.66 6.58 -4.99
N PHE A 69 9.92 5.67 -4.05
CA PHE A 69 9.38 5.77 -2.69
C PHE A 69 9.90 7.03 -2.00
N LYS A 70 11.19 7.32 -2.17
CA LYS A 70 11.82 8.52 -1.60
C LYS A 70 11.22 9.79 -2.17
N ALA A 71 10.99 9.85 -3.48
CA ALA A 71 10.40 11.02 -4.13
C ALA A 71 8.99 11.33 -3.61
N VAL A 72 8.13 10.30 -3.47
CA VAL A 72 6.79 10.47 -2.88
C VAL A 72 6.89 10.91 -1.41
N GLN A 73 7.78 10.28 -0.62
CA GLN A 73 7.98 10.67 0.77
C GLN A 73 8.43 12.13 0.91
N GLN A 74 9.31 12.61 0.02
CA GLN A 74 9.77 14.00 0.00
C GLN A 74 8.66 14.96 -0.44
N ALA A 75 7.90 14.61 -1.48
CA ALA A 75 6.81 15.44 -1.99
C ALA A 75 5.73 15.73 -0.94
N PHE A 76 5.43 14.75 -0.09
CA PHE A 76 4.44 14.85 0.98
C PHE A 76 5.03 15.23 2.34
N ASN A 77 6.31 15.62 2.40
CA ASN A 77 7.02 15.93 3.65
C ASN A 77 7.00 14.79 4.70
N GLN A 78 6.87 13.53 4.25
CA GLN A 78 6.86 12.32 5.07
C GLN A 78 8.26 11.69 5.18
N THR A 79 9.27 12.49 5.46
CA THR A 79 10.70 12.10 5.41
C THR A 79 11.24 11.47 6.70
N ALA A 80 10.37 11.16 7.67
CA ALA A 80 10.77 10.57 8.94
C ALA A 80 11.57 9.27 8.74
N ARG A 81 12.69 9.11 9.45
CA ARG A 81 13.63 7.96 9.34
C ARG A 81 13.10 6.63 9.90
N ARG A 82 11.84 6.57 10.32
CA ARG A 82 11.21 5.39 10.91
C ARG A 82 9.83 5.14 10.33
N ASN A 83 9.43 3.87 10.33
CA ASN A 83 8.11 3.41 9.91
C ASN A 83 7.75 3.97 8.51
N GLN A 84 8.59 3.67 7.53
CA GLN A 84 8.45 4.14 6.15
C GLN A 84 7.68 3.16 5.26
N VAL A 85 7.76 1.86 5.57
CA VAL A 85 7.13 0.80 4.76
C VAL A 85 6.37 -0.20 5.60
N LEU A 86 5.38 -0.84 4.98
CA LEU A 86 4.82 -2.10 5.42
C LEU A 86 5.40 -3.22 4.55
N ARG A 87 5.65 -4.38 5.14
CA ARG A 87 6.22 -5.55 4.46
C ARG A 87 5.30 -6.73 4.66
N ILE A 88 4.91 -7.38 3.58
CA ILE A 88 4.14 -8.61 3.60
C ILE A 88 4.99 -9.72 2.95
N THR A 89 5.08 -10.86 3.62
CA THR A 89 5.66 -12.08 3.05
C THR A 89 4.54 -13.05 2.74
N GLN A 90 4.39 -13.36 1.45
CA GLN A 90 3.42 -14.32 0.93
C GLN A 90 4.18 -15.54 0.40
N SER A 91 3.71 -16.76 0.64
CA SER A 91 4.37 -17.99 0.20
C SER A 91 3.37 -18.93 -0.45
N PHE A 92 3.82 -19.73 -1.42
CA PHE A 92 3.00 -20.67 -2.18
C PHE A 92 3.53 -22.09 -2.00
N ALA A 93 2.65 -23.09 -1.89
CA ALA A 93 3.12 -24.48 -1.84
C ALA A 93 3.40 -25.04 -3.23
N LEU A 94 4.21 -26.10 -3.26
CA LEU A 94 4.62 -26.79 -4.47
C LEU A 94 3.45 -27.38 -5.28
N ASN A 95 2.33 -27.66 -4.63
CA ASN A 95 1.12 -28.16 -5.31
C ASN A 95 0.23 -27.03 -5.89
N GLU A 96 0.62 -25.77 -5.69
CA GLU A 96 -0.08 -24.57 -6.20
C GLU A 96 0.74 -23.89 -7.28
N LEU A 97 2.03 -23.69 -7.01
CA LEU A 97 3.01 -23.13 -7.95
C LEU A 97 4.28 -23.99 -7.94
N ASP A 98 4.76 -24.35 -9.13
CA ASP A 98 5.93 -25.20 -9.30
C ASP A 98 7.18 -24.33 -9.50
N PRO A 99 8.17 -24.35 -8.58
CA PRO A 99 9.39 -23.58 -8.76
C PRO A 99 10.25 -24.04 -9.94
N THR A 100 10.01 -25.23 -10.50
CA THR A 100 10.67 -25.70 -11.73
C THR A 100 9.99 -25.19 -13.01
N ASN A 101 8.85 -24.52 -12.88
CA ASN A 101 8.21 -23.83 -13.99
C ASN A 101 8.49 -22.32 -13.89
N THR A 102 9.36 -21.79 -14.75
CA THR A 102 9.73 -20.37 -14.72
C THR A 102 8.54 -19.42 -14.93
N ARG A 103 7.45 -19.88 -15.56
CA ARG A 103 6.20 -19.11 -15.67
C ARG A 103 5.53 -18.89 -14.32
N ASP A 104 5.68 -19.86 -13.40
CA ASP A 104 5.10 -19.76 -12.07
C ASP A 104 5.85 -18.75 -11.19
N TRP A 105 7.09 -18.39 -11.54
CA TRP A 105 7.81 -17.29 -10.88
C TRP A 105 7.11 -15.95 -11.14
N GLN A 106 6.77 -15.69 -12.41
CA GLN A 106 6.02 -14.49 -12.77
C GLN A 106 4.61 -14.56 -12.21
N ARG A 107 3.94 -15.72 -12.27
CA ARG A 107 2.60 -15.90 -11.68
C ARG A 107 2.58 -15.62 -10.18
N ALA A 108 3.58 -16.10 -9.44
CA ALA A 108 3.72 -15.77 -8.02
C ALA A 108 3.82 -14.25 -7.84
N ASN A 109 4.62 -13.57 -8.65
CA ASN A 109 4.77 -12.12 -8.60
C ASN A 109 3.45 -11.39 -8.87
N ASP A 110 2.73 -11.78 -9.92
CA ASP A 110 1.46 -11.18 -10.34
C ASP A 110 0.40 -11.30 -9.24
N LEU A 111 0.31 -12.46 -8.57
CA LEU A 111 -0.56 -12.68 -7.42
C LEU A 111 -0.18 -11.80 -6.22
N GLY A 112 1.11 -11.50 -6.06
CA GLY A 112 1.59 -10.55 -5.06
C GLY A 112 1.20 -9.10 -5.39
N CYS A 113 1.22 -8.72 -6.66
CA CYS A 113 0.73 -7.42 -7.12
C CYS A 113 -0.78 -7.30 -6.94
N GLU A 114 -1.55 -8.33 -7.31
CA GLU A 114 -3.00 -8.38 -7.13
C GLU A 114 -3.38 -8.24 -5.64
N LEU A 115 -2.69 -8.97 -4.76
CA LEU A 115 -2.86 -8.84 -3.31
C LEU A 115 -2.58 -7.40 -2.83
N ALA A 116 -1.54 -6.77 -3.36
CA ALA A 116 -1.18 -5.40 -3.01
C ALA A 116 -2.22 -4.38 -3.50
N GLU A 117 -2.74 -4.51 -4.72
CA GLU A 117 -3.78 -3.65 -5.27
C GLU A 117 -5.08 -3.77 -4.47
N LYS A 118 -5.44 -4.99 -4.06
CA LYS A 118 -6.64 -5.25 -3.26
C LYS A 118 -6.56 -4.64 -1.86
N LEU A 119 -5.39 -4.73 -1.22
CA LEU A 119 -5.20 -4.23 0.15
C LEU A 119 -4.87 -2.73 0.23
N TYR A 120 -4.09 -2.23 -0.73
CA TYR A 120 -3.47 -0.90 -0.68
C TYR A 120 -3.51 -0.19 -2.04
N PRO A 121 -4.71 0.02 -2.62
CA PRO A 121 -4.86 0.58 -3.97
C PRO A 121 -4.25 1.97 -4.12
N ASP A 122 -4.20 2.78 -3.05
CA ASP A 122 -3.66 4.15 -3.07
C ASP A 122 -2.19 4.26 -2.62
N TYR A 123 -1.48 3.14 -2.52
CA TYR A 123 -0.10 3.11 -2.04
C TYR A 123 0.83 2.45 -3.06
N GLN A 124 2.01 3.05 -3.24
CA GLN A 124 3.05 2.45 -4.06
C GLN A 124 3.53 1.13 -3.46
N THR A 125 3.55 0.08 -4.27
CA THR A 125 4.04 -1.24 -3.83
C THR A 125 5.04 -1.79 -4.83
N ALA A 126 6.12 -2.38 -4.29
CA ALA A 126 7.07 -3.18 -5.04
C ALA A 126 7.01 -4.64 -4.57
N VAL A 127 7.00 -5.59 -5.49
CA VAL A 127 6.86 -7.02 -5.26
C VAL A 127 8.07 -7.74 -5.83
N TYR A 128 8.77 -8.50 -4.99
CA TYR A 128 9.95 -9.27 -5.38
C TYR A 128 9.74 -10.74 -5.03
N THR A 129 9.82 -11.62 -6.02
CA THR A 129 9.61 -13.06 -5.84
C THR A 129 10.95 -13.76 -5.69
N HIS A 130 11.09 -14.57 -4.64
CA HIS A 130 12.27 -15.35 -4.27
C HIS A 130 11.94 -16.85 -4.31
N LEU A 131 12.97 -17.69 -4.49
CA LEU A 131 12.88 -19.15 -4.42
C LEU A 131 13.99 -19.77 -3.54
N ASP A 132 14.71 -18.96 -2.77
CA ASP A 132 15.83 -19.39 -1.93
C ASP A 132 15.43 -19.74 -0.48
N GLY A 133 14.16 -20.13 -0.31
CA GLY A 133 13.62 -20.66 0.94
C GLY A 133 13.78 -22.18 1.07
N GLN A 134 13.17 -22.75 2.11
CA GLN A 134 13.09 -24.20 2.27
C GLN A 134 12.38 -24.84 1.08
N ASN A 135 12.94 -25.94 0.55
CA ASN A 135 12.40 -26.69 -0.60
C ASN A 135 12.16 -25.83 -1.87
N HIS A 136 12.89 -24.73 -2.01
CA HIS A 136 12.77 -23.80 -3.14
C HIS A 136 11.35 -23.26 -3.38
N ILE A 137 10.53 -23.16 -2.32
CA ILE A 137 9.17 -22.62 -2.45
C ILE A 137 9.19 -21.16 -2.88
N LEU A 138 8.30 -20.83 -3.81
CA LEU A 138 8.11 -19.45 -4.26
C LEU A 138 7.49 -18.61 -3.14
N HIS A 139 8.07 -17.45 -2.93
CA HIS A 139 7.55 -16.49 -1.96
C HIS A 139 7.79 -15.05 -2.41
N ASN A 140 6.84 -14.17 -2.09
CA ASN A 140 6.92 -12.75 -2.40
C ASN A 140 7.32 -11.95 -1.18
N HIS A 141 8.21 -10.98 -1.41
CA HIS A 141 8.43 -9.82 -0.58
C HIS A 141 7.66 -8.64 -1.17
N ILE A 142 6.53 -8.30 -0.55
CA ILE A 142 5.67 -7.19 -0.94
C ILE A 142 5.99 -6.01 -0.03
N ILE A 143 6.51 -4.92 -0.61
CA ILE A 143 6.98 -3.74 0.11
C ILE A 143 6.11 -2.56 -0.25
N ILE A 144 5.31 -2.08 0.70
CA ILE A 144 4.33 -1.01 0.52
C ILE A 144 4.90 0.29 1.10
N ASN A 145 4.94 1.36 0.30
CA ASN A 145 5.25 2.70 0.78
C ASN A 145 4.12 3.17 1.69
N LYS A 146 4.41 3.62 2.91
CA LYS A 146 3.35 4.04 3.83
C LYS A 146 2.73 5.38 3.47
N VAL A 147 3.23 6.11 2.48
CA VAL A 147 2.67 7.42 2.11
C VAL A 147 1.55 7.19 1.09
N ASN A 148 0.33 7.59 1.45
CA ASN A 148 -0.82 7.53 0.56
C ASN A 148 -0.62 8.52 -0.60
N LEU A 149 -0.82 8.07 -1.84
CA LEU A 149 -0.57 8.84 -3.05
C LEU A 149 -1.51 10.04 -3.24
N GLN A 150 -2.69 10.00 -2.63
CA GLN A 150 -3.69 11.06 -2.76
C GLN A 150 -3.58 12.06 -1.60
N THR A 151 -3.55 11.54 -0.37
CA THR A 151 -3.66 12.35 0.85
C THR A 151 -2.30 12.72 1.47
N GLY A 152 -1.23 12.02 1.11
CA GLY A 152 0.08 12.17 1.75
C GLY A 152 0.17 11.69 3.20
N LYS A 153 -0.94 11.17 3.75
CA LYS A 153 -0.97 10.65 5.12
C LYS A 153 -0.28 9.30 5.18
N LYS A 154 0.31 9.01 6.35
CA LYS A 154 0.90 7.69 6.59
C LYS A 154 -0.20 6.65 6.78
N LEU A 155 0.05 5.46 6.23
CA LEU A 155 -0.71 4.25 6.49
C LEU A 155 -0.65 3.94 7.99
N ASP A 156 -1.79 4.06 8.64
CA ASP A 156 -1.99 3.71 10.04
C ASP A 156 -2.77 2.39 10.13
N GLU A 157 -2.02 1.32 10.32
CA GLU A 157 -2.57 -0.02 10.51
C GLU A 157 -2.17 -0.57 11.88
N ARG A 158 -3.16 -1.09 12.61
CA ARG A 158 -2.92 -1.90 13.80
C ARG A 158 -2.37 -3.27 13.36
N LYS A 159 -1.31 -3.75 14.02
CA LYS A 159 -0.61 -4.98 13.64
C LYS A 159 -1.53 -6.20 13.49
N GLY A 160 -2.51 -6.37 14.39
CA GLY A 160 -3.44 -7.51 14.34
C GLY A 160 -4.36 -7.46 13.12
N SER A 161 -4.99 -6.30 12.88
CA SER A 161 -5.92 -6.13 11.75
C SER A 161 -5.24 -6.24 10.38
N ALA A 162 -3.98 -5.81 10.26
CA ALA A 162 -3.24 -5.91 9.00
C ALA A 162 -2.98 -7.37 8.59
N VAL A 163 -2.63 -8.22 9.56
CA VAL A 163 -2.38 -9.66 9.32
C VAL A 163 -3.68 -10.35 8.88
N GLU A 164 -4.78 -10.08 9.58
CA GLU A 164 -6.07 -10.70 9.27
C GLU A 164 -6.59 -10.27 7.90
N ARG A 165 -6.55 -8.96 7.58
CA ARG A 165 -6.94 -8.48 6.24
C ARG A 165 -6.10 -9.09 5.13
N ALA A 166 -4.78 -9.15 5.33
CA ALA A 166 -3.89 -9.75 4.34
C ALA A 166 -4.19 -11.24 4.12
N ARG A 167 -4.51 -11.98 5.19
CA ARG A 167 -4.92 -13.40 5.09
C ARG A 167 -6.25 -13.53 4.35
N ASN A 168 -7.27 -12.77 4.72
CA ASN A 168 -8.58 -12.82 4.07
C ASN A 168 -8.49 -12.50 2.58
N ALA A 169 -7.74 -11.45 2.21
CA ALA A 169 -7.52 -11.10 0.81
C ALA A 169 -6.75 -12.19 0.05
N ASN A 170 -5.71 -12.77 0.66
CA ASN A 170 -4.97 -13.90 0.08
C ASN A 170 -5.85 -15.15 -0.10
N ASP A 171 -6.74 -15.42 0.84
CA ASP A 171 -7.68 -16.55 0.78
C ASP A 171 -8.72 -16.35 -0.33
N GLU A 172 -9.20 -15.13 -0.54
CA GLU A 172 -10.07 -14.80 -1.67
C GLU A 172 -9.35 -15.05 -3.01
N ILE A 173 -8.12 -14.53 -3.17
CA ILE A 173 -7.30 -14.78 -4.36
C ILE A 173 -7.07 -16.28 -4.55
N SER A 174 -6.76 -17.00 -3.47
CA SER A 174 -6.55 -18.46 -3.51
C SER A 174 -7.79 -19.21 -4.00
N LYS A 175 -8.99 -18.79 -3.58
CA LYS A 175 -10.26 -19.37 -4.06
C LYS A 175 -10.47 -19.10 -5.54
N GLU A 176 -10.15 -17.89 -6.02
CA GLU A 176 -10.23 -17.50 -7.42
C GLU A 176 -9.27 -18.33 -8.30
N GLN A 177 -8.11 -18.71 -7.76
CA GLN A 177 -7.18 -19.63 -8.41
C GLN A 177 -7.60 -21.12 -8.34
N GLY A 178 -8.71 -21.44 -7.66
CA GLY A 178 -9.17 -22.81 -7.44
C GLY A 178 -8.34 -23.58 -6.40
N TRP A 179 -7.54 -22.89 -5.59
CA TRP A 179 -6.70 -23.50 -4.56
C TRP A 179 -7.47 -23.73 -3.26
N LYS A 180 -7.01 -24.74 -2.51
CA LYS A 180 -7.59 -25.07 -1.23
C LYS A 180 -7.16 -24.03 -0.19
N VAL A 181 -8.12 -23.28 0.33
CA VAL A 181 -7.92 -22.41 1.49
C VAL A 181 -8.03 -23.23 2.78
N ILE A 182 -7.10 -23.02 3.70
CA ILE A 182 -7.24 -23.54 5.06
C ILE A 182 -8.33 -22.73 5.73
N GLU A 183 -9.41 -23.36 6.17
CA GLU A 183 -10.26 -22.70 7.14
C GLU A 183 -9.40 -22.31 8.34
N PRO A 184 -9.43 -21.04 8.78
CA PRO A 184 -8.60 -20.59 9.88
C PRO A 184 -8.74 -21.58 11.03
N VAL A 185 -7.62 -22.15 11.49
CA VAL A 185 -7.62 -23.01 12.67
C VAL A 185 -8.05 -22.11 13.82
N ARG A 186 -9.36 -22.17 14.11
CA ARG A 186 -9.97 -21.34 15.14
C ARG A 186 -9.26 -21.70 16.45
N GLU A 187 -8.58 -20.72 17.04
CA GLU A 187 -7.87 -20.91 18.31
C GLU A 187 -8.80 -21.64 19.30
N HIS A 188 -8.26 -22.66 19.98
CA HIS A 188 -8.99 -23.51 20.93
C HIS A 188 -10.01 -24.51 20.36
N GLN A 189 -9.90 -24.93 19.09
CA GLN A 189 -10.60 -26.14 18.64
C GLN A 189 -9.88 -27.41 19.17
N SER A 190 -10.52 -28.14 20.09
CA SER A 190 -9.94 -29.39 20.63
C SER A 190 -9.80 -30.46 19.54
N ARG A 191 -8.86 -31.42 19.66
CA ARG A 191 -8.73 -32.54 18.69
C ARG A 191 -10.06 -33.29 18.51
N THR A 192 -10.77 -33.56 19.59
CA THR A 192 -12.09 -34.18 19.57
C THR A 192 -13.09 -33.36 18.74
N GLU A 193 -13.09 -32.05 18.89
CA GLU A 193 -13.94 -31.16 18.11
C GLU A 193 -13.56 -31.17 16.62
N GLN A 194 -12.27 -31.14 16.30
CA GLN A 194 -11.79 -31.25 14.91
C GLN A 194 -12.22 -32.57 14.27
N ASP A 195 -12.12 -33.68 14.99
CA ASP A 195 -12.52 -34.99 14.50
C ASP A 195 -14.03 -35.10 14.29
N LEU A 196 -14.84 -34.51 15.19
CA LEU A 196 -16.29 -34.43 15.02
C LEU A 196 -16.64 -33.64 13.76
N THR A 197 -16.07 -32.45 13.57
CA THR A 197 -16.31 -31.63 12.39
C THR A 197 -15.86 -32.33 11.10
N LYS A 198 -14.69 -32.97 11.10
CA LYS A 198 -14.18 -33.75 9.94
C LYS A 198 -15.08 -34.93 9.56
N LYS A 199 -15.72 -35.56 10.54
CA LYS A 199 -16.65 -36.68 10.34
C LYS A 199 -18.08 -36.23 10.00
N GLY A 200 -18.33 -34.92 9.85
CA GLY A 200 -19.67 -34.36 9.65
C GLY A 200 -20.59 -34.54 10.86
N GLN A 201 -20.02 -34.77 12.05
CA GLN A 201 -20.76 -34.97 13.29
C GLN A 201 -20.95 -33.65 14.04
N TYR A 202 -22.05 -33.56 14.78
CA TYR A 202 -22.42 -32.35 15.51
C TYR A 202 -21.41 -32.01 16.64
N SER A 203 -20.89 -30.78 16.61
CA SER A 203 -20.10 -30.20 17.70
C SER A 203 -20.81 -28.96 18.26
N TYR A 204 -21.15 -28.99 19.55
CA TYR A 204 -21.80 -27.87 20.22
C TYR A 204 -20.93 -26.60 20.27
N MET A 205 -19.60 -26.74 20.31
CA MET A 205 -18.69 -25.58 20.25
C MET A 205 -18.63 -24.99 18.84
N HIS A 206 -18.75 -25.82 17.80
CA HIS A 206 -18.82 -25.36 16.42
C HIS A 206 -20.16 -24.65 16.13
N ASP A 207 -21.27 -25.25 16.55
CA ASP A 207 -22.61 -24.65 16.46
C ASP A 207 -22.65 -23.27 17.13
N LEU A 208 -22.17 -23.19 18.38
CA LEU A 208 -22.14 -21.91 19.09
C LEU A 208 -21.31 -20.84 18.36
N ARG A 209 -20.14 -21.21 17.82
CA ARG A 209 -19.34 -20.28 17.00
C ARG A 209 -20.11 -19.83 15.77
N GLY A 210 -20.73 -20.76 15.03
CA GLY A 210 -21.52 -20.43 13.84
C GLY A 210 -22.66 -19.45 14.13
N ARG A 211 -23.36 -19.59 15.26
CA ARG A 211 -24.40 -18.64 15.69
C ARG A 211 -23.85 -17.24 15.99
N ILE A 212 -22.68 -17.17 16.62
CA ILE A 212 -21.99 -15.89 16.90
C ILE A 212 -21.48 -15.26 15.60
N ASP A 213 -20.83 -16.04 14.74
CA ASP A 213 -20.29 -15.59 13.46
C ASP A 213 -21.41 -15.03 12.57
N THR A 214 -22.56 -15.73 12.48
CA THR A 214 -23.73 -15.26 11.71
C THR A 214 -24.23 -13.91 12.23
N THR A 215 -24.24 -13.72 13.55
CA THR A 215 -24.63 -12.44 14.16
C THR A 215 -23.59 -11.36 13.83
N MET A 216 -22.29 -11.68 13.92
CA MET A 216 -21.22 -10.74 13.62
C MET A 216 -21.13 -10.40 12.12
N GLN A 217 -21.61 -11.26 11.22
CA GLN A 217 -21.70 -10.97 9.78
C GLN A 217 -22.74 -9.90 9.46
N ASP A 218 -23.76 -9.72 10.30
CA ASP A 218 -24.73 -8.62 10.15
C ASP A 218 -24.07 -7.29 10.52
N THR A 219 -23.74 -6.50 9.49
CA THR A 219 -23.08 -5.20 9.62
C THR A 219 -23.98 -4.11 10.20
N SER A 220 -25.29 -4.35 10.30
CA SER A 220 -26.22 -3.42 10.96
C SER A 220 -26.09 -3.43 12.48
N ILE A 221 -25.48 -4.47 13.04
CA ILE A 221 -25.23 -4.63 14.47
C ILE A 221 -23.97 -3.86 14.85
N CYS A 222 -24.16 -2.73 15.51
CA CYS A 222 -23.08 -1.81 15.90
C CYS A 222 -22.89 -1.69 17.41
N ASP A 223 -23.80 -2.22 18.23
CA ASP A 223 -23.73 -2.11 19.69
C ASP A 223 -23.97 -3.45 20.39
N PHE A 224 -23.43 -3.56 21.60
CA PHE A 224 -23.43 -4.82 22.35
C PHE A 224 -24.83 -5.26 22.78
N LYS A 225 -25.75 -4.32 23.01
CA LYS A 225 -27.12 -4.65 23.41
C LYS A 225 -27.85 -5.30 22.25
N THR A 226 -27.79 -4.70 21.05
CA THR A 226 -28.35 -5.27 19.83
C THR A 226 -27.72 -6.63 19.51
N PHE A 227 -26.40 -6.76 19.65
CA PHE A 227 -25.71 -8.05 19.52
C PHE A 227 -26.27 -9.12 20.46
N SER A 228 -26.43 -8.79 21.75
CA SER A 228 -26.98 -9.71 22.75
C SER A 228 -28.44 -10.07 22.45
N ASP A 229 -29.26 -9.11 22.01
CA ASP A 229 -30.67 -9.32 21.70
C ASP A 229 -30.86 -10.22 20.47
N VAL A 230 -30.04 -10.03 19.43
CA VAL A 230 -30.06 -10.89 18.22
C VAL A 230 -29.60 -12.31 18.56
N LEU A 231 -28.54 -12.45 19.36
CA LEU A 231 -28.11 -13.78 19.82
C LEU A 231 -29.17 -14.48 20.67
N ALA A 232 -29.88 -13.75 21.53
CA ALA A 232 -30.96 -14.30 22.34
C ALA A 232 -32.11 -14.84 21.47
N ARG A 233 -32.46 -14.15 20.38
CA ARG A 233 -33.43 -14.64 19.39
C ARG A 233 -32.95 -15.90 18.67
N SER A 234 -31.64 -16.04 18.48
CA SER A 234 -30.97 -17.26 17.97
C SER A 234 -30.75 -18.34 19.04
N GLY A 235 -31.35 -18.18 20.22
CA GLY A 235 -31.31 -19.15 21.31
C GLY A 235 -30.00 -19.16 22.11
N VAL A 236 -29.20 -18.09 22.02
CA VAL A 236 -27.93 -17.91 22.73
C VAL A 236 -28.00 -16.72 23.68
N ASN A 237 -27.99 -16.99 24.98
CA ASN A 237 -28.00 -15.98 26.02
C ASN A 237 -26.57 -15.57 26.37
N VAL A 238 -26.27 -14.29 26.21
CA VAL A 238 -24.97 -13.70 26.52
C VAL A 238 -24.97 -13.13 27.93
N SER A 239 -23.92 -13.39 28.69
CA SER A 239 -23.73 -12.88 30.05
C SER A 239 -22.31 -12.34 30.20
N VAL A 240 -22.20 -11.13 30.75
CA VAL A 240 -20.91 -10.46 30.98
C VAL A 240 -20.61 -10.45 32.46
N ARG A 241 -19.42 -10.89 32.85
CA ARG A 241 -18.92 -10.83 34.24
C ARG A 241 -17.49 -10.30 34.25
N GLY A 242 -17.34 -9.04 34.66
CA GLY A 242 -16.05 -8.33 34.62
C GLY A 242 -15.52 -8.24 33.19
N GLN A 243 -14.31 -8.77 32.97
CA GLN A 243 -13.65 -8.83 31.66
C GLN A 243 -14.09 -10.04 30.81
N ASN A 244 -14.89 -10.96 31.34
CA ASN A 244 -15.27 -12.19 30.65
C ASN A 244 -16.70 -12.12 30.08
N VAL A 245 -16.89 -12.73 28.92
CA VAL A 245 -18.21 -13.02 28.34
C VAL A 245 -18.47 -14.52 28.34
N SER A 246 -19.70 -14.92 28.64
CA SER A 246 -20.16 -16.31 28.61
C SER A 246 -21.44 -16.43 27.80
N TYR A 247 -21.50 -17.47 26.99
CA TYR A 247 -22.61 -17.78 26.09
C TYR A 247 -23.28 -19.06 26.58
N ALA A 248 -24.58 -18.99 26.84
CA ALA A 248 -25.41 -20.13 27.24
C ALA A 248 -26.46 -20.40 26.17
N PHE A 249 -26.62 -21.65 25.74
CA PHE A 249 -27.52 -21.99 24.64
C PHE A 249 -28.01 -23.44 24.75
N LEU A 250 -29.12 -23.72 24.07
CA LEU A 250 -29.63 -25.07 23.88
C LEU A 250 -29.01 -25.68 22.62
N ASP A 251 -28.31 -26.79 22.77
CA ASP A 251 -27.67 -27.50 21.66
C ASP A 251 -28.68 -28.33 20.85
N ALA A 252 -28.29 -28.83 19.67
CA ALA A 252 -29.14 -29.64 18.80
C ALA A 252 -29.68 -30.92 19.49
N ASN A 253 -29.00 -31.40 20.55
CA ASN A 253 -29.40 -32.55 21.33
C ASN A 253 -30.25 -32.16 22.56
N LYS A 254 -30.81 -30.94 22.58
CA LYS A 254 -31.63 -30.37 23.66
C LYS A 254 -30.91 -30.32 25.01
N LYS A 255 -29.57 -30.28 25.02
CA LYS A 255 -28.77 -30.14 26.23
C LYS A 255 -28.40 -28.69 26.44
N GLN A 256 -28.56 -28.22 27.67
CA GLN A 256 -28.11 -26.88 28.08
C GLN A 256 -26.58 -26.84 28.10
N ARG A 257 -26.01 -25.91 27.34
CA ARG A 257 -24.56 -25.71 27.21
C ARG A 257 -24.18 -24.30 27.62
N ARG A 258 -22.94 -24.16 28.11
CA ARG A 258 -22.32 -22.87 28.39
C ARG A 258 -20.86 -22.88 27.99
N ALA A 259 -20.40 -21.81 27.35
CA ALA A 259 -19.01 -21.60 26.99
C ALA A 259 -18.57 -20.19 27.39
N ARG A 260 -17.31 -20.03 27.79
CA ARG A 260 -16.69 -18.70 27.94
C ARG A 260 -16.07 -18.28 26.60
N GLY A 261 -16.08 -16.99 26.29
CA GLY A 261 -15.46 -16.45 25.08
C GLY A 261 -14.02 -16.96 24.88
N LYS A 262 -13.20 -16.88 25.93
CA LYS A 262 -11.82 -17.41 25.95
C LYS A 262 -11.68 -18.87 25.50
N ARG A 263 -12.69 -19.72 25.73
CA ARG A 263 -12.66 -21.14 25.32
C ARG A 263 -13.05 -21.33 23.85
N LEU A 264 -13.75 -20.35 23.26
CA LEU A 264 -14.15 -20.37 21.86
C LEU A 264 -13.04 -19.84 20.94
N GLY A 265 -12.19 -18.94 21.44
CA GLY A 265 -11.17 -18.25 20.66
C GLY A 265 -11.10 -16.79 21.04
N THR A 266 -10.00 -16.14 20.69
CA THR A 266 -9.76 -14.69 20.92
C THR A 266 -10.82 -13.82 20.25
N ASP A 267 -11.33 -14.24 19.09
CA ASP A 267 -12.40 -13.55 18.34
C ASP A 267 -13.73 -13.45 19.13
N TYR A 268 -13.96 -14.39 20.05
CA TYR A 268 -15.18 -14.49 20.85
C TYR A 268 -15.01 -13.89 22.24
N GLU A 269 -13.89 -13.24 22.53
CA GLU A 269 -13.68 -12.54 23.79
C GLU A 269 -14.42 -11.21 23.81
N LYS A 270 -14.72 -10.75 25.05
CA LYS A 270 -15.49 -9.53 25.27
C LYS A 270 -14.85 -8.33 24.59
N GLU A 271 -13.54 -8.16 24.75
CA GLU A 271 -12.81 -7.01 24.23
C GLU A 271 -12.81 -6.99 22.69
N THR A 272 -12.59 -8.14 22.05
CA THR A 272 -12.60 -8.27 20.58
C THR A 272 -13.96 -7.91 19.99
N ILE A 273 -15.04 -8.49 20.55
CA ILE A 273 -16.41 -8.20 20.11
C ILE A 273 -16.75 -6.71 20.32
N LEU A 274 -16.42 -6.15 21.49
CA LEU A 274 -16.70 -4.73 21.76
C LEU A 274 -15.92 -3.80 20.84
N ASN A 275 -14.64 -4.08 20.58
CA ASN A 275 -13.81 -3.27 19.69
C ASN A 275 -14.34 -3.27 18.26
N GLU A 276 -14.81 -4.41 17.77
CA GLU A 276 -15.41 -4.51 16.43
C GLU A 276 -16.73 -3.75 16.33
N LEU A 277 -17.61 -3.88 17.33
CA LEU A 277 -18.87 -3.13 17.40
C LEU A 277 -18.61 -1.61 17.51
N GLU A 278 -17.64 -1.19 18.32
CA GLU A 278 -17.24 0.22 18.44
C GLU A 278 -16.65 0.76 17.13
N ARG A 279 -15.87 -0.05 16.40
CA ARG A 279 -15.36 0.31 15.07
C ARG A 279 -16.53 0.58 14.11
N ARG A 280 -17.51 -0.32 14.04
CA ARG A 280 -18.72 -0.14 13.20
C ARG A 280 -19.50 1.11 13.57
N THR A 281 -19.65 1.38 14.87
CA THR A 281 -20.31 2.60 15.35
C THR A 281 -19.56 3.84 14.85
N ARG A 282 -18.23 3.88 15.01
CA ARG A 282 -17.42 5.01 14.55
C ARG A 282 -17.51 5.24 13.04
N GLU A 283 -17.45 4.18 12.26
CA GLU A 283 -17.57 4.26 10.79
C GLU A 283 -18.94 4.76 10.36
N ARG A 284 -20.01 4.26 10.97
CA ARG A 284 -21.37 4.73 10.70
C ARG A 284 -21.54 6.20 11.06
N THR A 285 -21.02 6.64 12.21
CA THR A 285 -21.08 8.05 12.61
C THR A 285 -20.28 8.93 11.65
N ALA A 286 -19.10 8.50 11.22
CA ALA A 286 -18.29 9.24 10.25
C ALA A 286 -19.00 9.38 8.90
N GLN A 287 -19.64 8.32 8.41
CA GLN A 287 -20.45 8.36 7.19
C GLN A 287 -21.66 9.28 7.31
N GLN A 288 -22.29 9.33 8.49
CA GLN A 288 -23.42 10.21 8.73
C GLN A 288 -22.98 11.69 8.73
N LEU A 289 -21.87 12.01 9.40
CA LEU A 289 -21.30 13.37 9.40
C LEU A 289 -20.91 13.83 7.99
N ASP A 290 -20.29 12.95 7.19
CA ASP A 290 -19.92 13.27 5.80
C ASP A 290 -21.16 13.57 4.93
N ARG A 291 -22.25 12.82 5.11
CA ARG A 291 -23.53 13.11 4.43
C ARG A 291 -24.13 14.45 4.88
N GLU A 292 -24.08 14.76 6.17
CA GLU A 292 -24.57 16.03 6.71
C GLU A 292 -23.75 17.21 6.16
N ASP A 293 -22.43 17.10 6.11
CA ASP A 293 -21.54 18.12 5.52
C ASP A 293 -21.79 18.29 4.02
N GLN A 294 -21.98 17.20 3.27
CA GLN A 294 -22.38 17.26 1.85
C GLN A 294 -23.74 17.95 1.67
N SER A 295 -24.72 17.67 2.52
CA SER A 295 -26.03 18.32 2.46
C SER A 295 -25.94 19.83 2.71
N ARG A 296 -25.16 20.26 3.70
CA ARG A 296 -24.89 21.68 4.00
C ARG A 296 -24.15 22.38 2.88
N ALA A 297 -23.15 21.74 2.29
CA ALA A 297 -22.44 22.27 1.13
C ALA A 297 -23.38 22.48 -0.07
N THR A 298 -24.28 21.52 -0.30
CA THR A 298 -25.30 21.61 -1.37
C THR A 298 -26.28 22.76 -1.13
N GLU A 299 -26.70 22.96 0.12
CA GLU A 299 -27.58 24.06 0.51
C GLU A 299 -26.91 25.44 0.35
N LEU A 300 -25.65 25.58 0.79
CA LEU A 300 -24.85 26.79 0.60
C LEU A 300 -24.67 27.15 -0.88
N VAL A 301 -24.43 26.16 -1.75
CA VAL A 301 -24.33 26.37 -3.21
C VAL A 301 -25.67 26.83 -3.80
N ARG A 302 -26.79 26.35 -3.27
CA ARG A 302 -28.12 26.77 -3.70
C ARG A 302 -28.42 28.21 -3.27
N GLU A 303 -28.04 28.60 -2.06
CA GLU A 303 -28.18 29.97 -1.57
C GLU A 303 -27.34 30.95 -2.38
N THR A 304 -26.06 30.65 -2.65
CA THR A 304 -25.19 31.51 -3.46
C THR A 304 -25.72 31.68 -4.88
N THR A 305 -26.20 30.59 -5.50
CA THR A 305 -26.83 30.66 -6.83
C THR A 305 -28.07 31.56 -6.81
N SER A 306 -28.88 31.51 -5.76
CA SER A 306 -30.05 32.39 -5.60
C SER A 306 -29.65 33.85 -5.41
N THR A 307 -28.60 34.14 -4.66
CA THR A 307 -28.11 35.51 -4.45
C THR A 307 -27.50 36.10 -5.71
N ASP A 308 -26.75 35.30 -6.48
CA ASP A 308 -26.16 35.73 -7.75
C ASP A 308 -27.25 36.06 -8.78
N THR A 309 -28.30 35.22 -8.85
CA THR A 309 -29.46 35.47 -9.72
C THR A 309 -30.19 36.76 -9.34
N ALA A 310 -30.34 37.05 -8.04
CA ALA A 310 -30.96 38.28 -7.55
C ALA A 310 -30.10 39.54 -7.81
N LEU A 311 -28.77 39.40 -7.73
CA LEU A 311 -27.82 40.46 -8.08
C LEU A 311 -27.85 40.77 -9.58
N GLU A 312 -27.86 39.74 -10.44
CA GLU A 312 -28.00 39.92 -11.89
C GLU A 312 -29.31 40.64 -12.26
N GLN A 313 -30.43 40.30 -11.60
CA GLN A 313 -31.70 40.98 -11.80
C GLN A 313 -31.64 42.46 -11.37
N ARG A 314 -30.97 42.77 -10.26
CA ARG A 314 -30.74 44.16 -9.81
C ARG A 314 -29.83 44.93 -10.76
N GLU A 315 -28.78 44.31 -11.30
CA GLU A 315 -27.90 44.95 -12.28
C GLU A 315 -28.65 45.26 -13.59
N ARG A 316 -29.49 44.35 -14.07
CA ARG A 316 -30.35 44.59 -15.26
C ARG A 316 -31.32 45.76 -15.03
N GLN A 317 -31.91 45.86 -13.83
CA GLN A 317 -32.76 47.00 -13.47
C GLN A 317 -31.97 48.32 -13.36
N ALA A 318 -30.74 48.28 -12.82
CA ALA A 318 -29.86 49.45 -12.74
C ALA A 318 -29.34 49.92 -14.11
N GLN A 319 -29.08 49.00 -15.05
CA GLN A 319 -28.68 49.32 -16.42
C GLN A 319 -29.80 49.98 -17.23
N SER A 320 -31.08 49.67 -16.95
CA SER A 320 -32.23 50.35 -17.56
C SER A 320 -32.42 51.82 -17.14
N ARG A 321 -31.69 52.29 -16.11
CA ARG A 321 -31.74 53.67 -15.58
C ARG A 321 -30.64 54.60 -16.13
N LYS A 322 -29.88 54.17 -17.15
CA LYS A 322 -28.83 54.98 -17.79
C LYS A 322 -29.32 55.80 -19.00
N PRO A 323 -30.07 56.90 -18.81
CA PRO A 323 -29.95 58.02 -19.74
C PRO A 323 -29.75 59.37 -19.03
N ARG A 324 -28.93 59.42 -17.97
CA ARG A 324 -28.60 60.68 -17.29
C ARG A 324 -27.13 60.85 -16.86
N ILE A 325 -26.25 59.88 -17.19
CA ILE A 325 -24.81 59.91 -16.83
C ILE A 325 -23.92 59.77 -18.08
N ASP A 326 -24.37 60.24 -19.25
CA ASP A 326 -23.52 60.30 -20.46
C ASP A 326 -23.04 61.73 -20.78
N GLN A 327 -23.56 62.77 -20.11
CA GLN A 327 -23.11 64.15 -20.32
C GLN A 327 -21.81 64.50 -19.58
N LEU A 328 -21.39 63.71 -18.58
CA LEU A 328 -20.14 63.94 -17.83
C LEU A 328 -18.95 63.13 -18.36
N ARG A 329 -19.16 62.30 -19.40
CA ARG A 329 -18.19 61.31 -19.89
C ARG A 329 -17.20 61.85 -20.93
N ASN A 330 -17.38 63.07 -21.43
CA ASN A 330 -16.51 63.67 -22.45
C ASN A 330 -15.28 64.42 -21.88
N ALA A 331 -15.08 64.44 -20.56
CA ALA A 331 -13.95 65.13 -19.92
C ALA A 331 -12.84 64.20 -19.38
N VAL A 332 -12.96 62.88 -19.49
CA VAL A 332 -11.95 61.93 -18.96
C VAL A 332 -11.45 60.96 -20.04
N LYS A 333 -11.50 61.40 -21.30
CA LYS A 333 -11.16 60.60 -22.48
C LYS A 333 -9.67 60.17 -22.64
N PRO A 334 -8.67 60.60 -21.84
CA PRO A 334 -7.31 60.08 -22.00
C PRO A 334 -6.82 59.22 -20.82
N ILE A 335 -7.68 58.37 -20.23
CA ILE A 335 -7.25 57.34 -19.23
C ILE A 335 -7.71 55.92 -19.63
N ALA A 336 -8.41 55.78 -20.76
CA ALA A 336 -9.06 54.53 -21.16
C ALA A 336 -8.22 53.61 -22.08
N ASP A 337 -6.93 53.87 -22.25
CA ASP A 337 -6.05 53.03 -23.10
C ASP A 337 -5.23 52.00 -22.31
N HIS A 338 -5.52 51.79 -21.01
CA HIS A 338 -4.74 50.85 -20.18
C HIS A 338 -5.48 49.63 -19.62
N LEU A 339 -6.73 49.38 -20.04
CA LEU A 339 -7.53 48.26 -19.52
C LEU A 339 -8.19 47.40 -20.62
N GLN A 340 -7.54 47.26 -21.78
CA GLN A 340 -7.96 46.31 -22.82
C GLN A 340 -7.31 44.92 -22.71
N HIS A 341 -6.47 44.65 -21.71
CA HIS A 341 -5.76 43.36 -21.59
C HIS A 341 -6.37 42.34 -20.62
N PHE A 342 -7.46 42.65 -19.91
CA PHE A 342 -8.03 41.72 -18.91
C PHE A 342 -9.12 40.78 -19.46
N THR A 343 -9.72 41.11 -20.61
CA THR A 343 -10.86 40.36 -21.18
C THR A 343 -10.47 39.16 -22.05
N GLY A 344 -9.16 38.94 -22.28
CA GLY A 344 -8.66 37.69 -22.88
C GLY A 344 -8.64 36.51 -21.90
N ALA A 345 -8.43 36.77 -20.62
CA ALA A 345 -8.18 35.73 -19.61
C ALA A 345 -9.42 34.89 -19.22
N VAL A 346 -10.62 35.44 -19.39
CA VAL A 346 -11.88 34.77 -19.01
C VAL A 346 -12.32 33.77 -20.10
N ARG A 347 -11.91 33.97 -21.35
CA ARG A 347 -12.28 33.11 -22.48
C ARG A 347 -11.41 31.85 -22.59
N GLU A 348 -10.17 31.89 -22.09
CA GLU A 348 -9.28 30.70 -22.00
C GLU A 348 -9.65 29.77 -20.83
N PHE A 349 -10.14 30.31 -19.72
CA PHE A 349 -10.49 29.53 -18.52
C PHE A 349 -11.71 28.61 -18.71
N ALA A 350 -12.71 29.09 -19.46
CA ALA A 350 -13.87 28.30 -19.87
C ALA A 350 -13.53 27.27 -20.96
N GLY A 351 -12.31 27.31 -21.50
CA GLY A 351 -11.91 26.64 -22.73
C GLY A 351 -11.73 25.13 -22.65
N LYS A 352 -11.41 24.48 -21.52
CA LYS A 352 -11.37 22.99 -21.45
C LYS A 352 -11.08 22.43 -20.05
N VAL A 353 -11.99 22.75 -19.15
CA VAL A 353 -12.33 21.97 -17.96
C VAL A 353 -12.94 20.58 -18.34
N GLU A 354 -12.94 20.21 -19.62
CA GLU A 354 -13.75 19.09 -20.15
C GLU A 354 -12.99 17.84 -20.64
N GLN A 355 -11.65 17.78 -20.63
CA GLN A 355 -10.93 16.49 -20.71
C GLN A 355 -10.61 15.95 -19.30
N ARG A 356 -11.74 15.66 -18.66
CA ARG A 356 -11.97 15.18 -17.30
C ARG A 356 -11.16 13.92 -16.93
N VAL A 357 -10.81 13.90 -15.64
CA VAL A 357 -10.43 12.76 -14.76
C VAL A 357 -8.97 12.31 -14.79
N ILE A 358 -8.08 13.08 -14.16
CA ILE A 358 -7.16 12.60 -13.09
C ILE A 358 -6.91 13.83 -12.22
N ASP A 359 -7.75 14.01 -11.21
CA ASP A 359 -7.56 15.12 -10.28
C ASP A 359 -6.53 14.71 -9.22
N SER A 360 -5.29 15.07 -9.50
CA SER A 360 -4.44 15.65 -8.48
C SER A 360 -3.30 16.40 -9.16
N LYS A 361 -3.34 17.74 -9.09
CA LYS A 361 -2.18 18.62 -9.38
C LYS A 361 -0.89 18.11 -8.70
N LEU A 362 -1.03 17.40 -7.58
CA LEU A 362 0.06 16.78 -6.83
C LEU A 362 0.69 15.60 -7.57
N TYR A 363 -0.09 14.71 -8.19
CA TYR A 363 0.46 13.56 -8.93
C TYR A 363 1.24 13.99 -10.18
N LYS A 364 0.74 15.00 -10.90
CA LYS A 364 1.46 15.59 -12.05
C LYS A 364 2.73 16.34 -11.65
N ASP A 365 2.71 17.05 -10.52
CA ASP A 365 3.88 17.76 -9.97
C ASP A 365 4.91 16.79 -9.36
N VAL A 366 4.46 15.70 -8.74
CA VAL A 366 5.35 14.63 -8.25
C VAL A 366 5.96 13.84 -9.41
N ALA A 367 5.17 13.48 -10.42
CA ALA A 367 5.67 12.78 -11.60
C ALA A 367 6.65 13.64 -12.42
N SER A 368 6.43 14.97 -12.50
CA SER A 368 7.34 15.88 -13.21
C SER A 368 8.66 16.07 -12.45
N ARG A 369 8.61 16.26 -11.12
CA ARG A 369 9.80 16.34 -10.26
C ARG A 369 10.56 15.02 -10.25
N PHE A 370 9.86 13.89 -10.22
CA PHE A 370 10.44 12.57 -10.28
C PHE A 370 11.15 12.30 -11.61
N LYS A 371 10.54 12.66 -12.75
CA LYS A 371 11.18 12.61 -14.07
C LYS A 371 12.41 13.51 -14.15
N ALA A 372 12.36 14.70 -13.57
CA ALA A 372 13.49 15.64 -13.54
C ALA A 372 14.67 15.12 -12.68
N ASP A 373 14.38 14.50 -11.53
CA ASP A 373 15.40 13.90 -10.67
C ASP A 373 16.02 12.63 -11.31
N LEU A 374 15.22 11.81 -11.99
CA LEU A 374 15.74 10.67 -12.76
C LEU A 374 16.67 11.14 -13.88
N ALA A 375 16.26 12.16 -14.63
CA ALA A 375 17.09 12.73 -15.69
C ALA A 375 18.40 13.30 -15.14
N LYS A 376 18.39 13.96 -13.97
CA LYS A 376 19.61 14.42 -13.29
C LYS A 376 20.51 13.27 -12.85
N GLN A 377 19.96 12.18 -12.31
CA GLN A 377 20.75 11.01 -11.91
C GLN A 377 21.34 10.26 -13.10
N GLU A 378 20.56 10.08 -14.17
CA GLU A 378 21.03 9.46 -15.41
C GLU A 378 22.17 10.29 -16.03
N GLN A 379 22.02 11.62 -16.05
CA GLN A 379 23.04 12.52 -16.54
C GLN A 379 24.30 12.53 -15.65
N ALA A 380 24.15 12.44 -14.33
CA ALA A 380 25.27 12.28 -13.41
C ALA A 380 26.01 10.94 -13.62
N ARG A 381 25.26 9.85 -13.88
CA ARG A 381 25.82 8.52 -14.17
C ARG A 381 26.57 8.50 -15.50
N GLN A 382 26.00 9.10 -16.55
CA GLN A 382 26.67 9.27 -17.84
C GLN A 382 27.93 10.13 -17.73
N ASN A 383 27.90 11.18 -16.92
CA ASN A 383 29.08 12.01 -16.67
C ASN A 383 30.17 11.27 -15.89
N ALA A 384 29.79 10.44 -14.90
CA ALA A 384 30.74 9.59 -14.17
C ALA A 384 31.38 8.54 -15.08
N ILE A 385 30.61 7.91 -15.98
CA ILE A 385 31.12 6.98 -16.98
C ILE A 385 32.08 7.69 -17.96
N LYS A 386 31.73 8.88 -18.44
CA LYS A 386 32.61 9.68 -19.30
C LYS A 386 33.90 10.10 -18.60
N GLN A 387 33.84 10.45 -17.30
CA GLN A 387 35.03 10.78 -16.51
C GLN A 387 35.92 9.55 -16.27
N ASP A 388 35.35 8.37 -16.02
CA ASP A 388 36.12 7.13 -15.87
C ASP A 388 36.77 6.72 -17.20
N LEU A 389 36.04 6.84 -18.32
CA LEU A 389 36.58 6.60 -19.66
C LEU A 389 37.73 7.58 -19.99
N ALA A 390 37.57 8.86 -19.67
CA ALA A 390 38.60 9.88 -19.87
C ALA A 390 39.86 9.64 -19.02
N LYS A 391 39.71 9.12 -17.79
CA LYS A 391 40.84 8.71 -16.94
C LYS A 391 41.57 7.49 -17.48
N ARG A 392 40.85 6.53 -18.06
CA ARG A 392 41.44 5.33 -18.70
C ARG A 392 42.13 5.64 -20.04
N MET A 393 41.69 6.68 -20.74
CA MET A 393 42.25 7.14 -22.01
C MET A 393 43.34 8.22 -21.86
N ALA A 394 43.62 8.68 -20.64
CA ALA A 394 44.70 9.63 -20.39
C ALA A 394 46.07 8.97 -20.64
N PRO A 395 46.99 9.61 -21.40
CA PRO A 395 48.29 9.02 -21.70
C PRO A 395 49.10 8.80 -20.42
N LYS A 396 49.56 7.57 -20.20
CA LYS A 396 50.45 7.22 -19.08
C LYS A 396 51.68 8.13 -19.13
N LYS A 397 51.94 8.89 -18.06
CA LYS A 397 53.22 9.60 -17.88
C LYS A 397 54.35 8.58 -17.94
N GLN A 398 55.25 8.74 -18.91
CA GLN A 398 56.47 7.94 -18.99
C GLN A 398 57.31 8.17 -17.72
N PRO A 399 57.92 7.12 -17.13
CA PRO A 399 58.78 7.29 -15.97
C PRO A 399 60.01 8.14 -16.36
N GLN A 400 60.26 9.22 -15.63
CA GLN A 400 61.54 9.94 -15.72
C GLN A 400 62.65 9.01 -15.25
N GLN A 401 63.63 8.76 -16.11
CA GLN A 401 64.83 8.00 -15.76
C GLN A 401 65.57 8.72 -14.62
N PRO A 402 65.99 8.00 -13.56
CA PRO A 402 66.78 8.60 -12.49
C PRO A 402 68.17 8.96 -13.02
N GLN A 403 68.59 10.22 -12.83
CA GLN A 403 69.96 10.66 -13.05
C GLN A 403 70.89 9.87 -12.13
N ARG A 404 71.76 9.03 -12.70
CA ARG A 404 72.87 8.38 -11.99
C ARG A 404 73.84 9.47 -11.53
N SER A 405 73.86 9.77 -10.24
CA SER A 405 74.99 10.46 -9.62
C SER A 405 76.13 9.45 -9.43
N TYR A 406 77.27 9.71 -10.06
CA TYR A 406 78.49 8.94 -9.82
C TYR A 406 79.10 9.41 -8.49
N TYR A 407 78.90 8.63 -7.42
CA TYR A 407 79.71 8.75 -6.21
C TYR A 407 81.07 8.09 -6.47
N ARG A 408 82.14 8.87 -6.30
CA ARG A 408 83.54 8.45 -6.37
C ARG A 408 83.99 8.10 -4.94
N GLU A 409 84.28 6.83 -4.67
CA GLU A 409 84.88 6.42 -3.40
C GLU A 409 86.29 7.02 -3.27
N PRO A 410 86.67 7.58 -2.11
CA PRO A 410 88.04 7.94 -1.84
C PRO A 410 88.83 6.71 -1.39
N GLU A 411 89.88 6.39 -2.15
CA GLU A 411 90.90 5.41 -1.81
C GLU A 411 91.50 5.68 -0.43
N GLY A 412 91.60 4.63 0.38
CA GLY A 412 92.42 4.63 1.58
C GLY A 412 93.90 4.82 1.23
N ARG A 413 94.60 5.64 2.02
CA ARG A 413 96.05 5.57 2.18
C ARG A 413 96.39 5.47 3.66
N SER A 414 97.16 4.43 3.96
CA SER A 414 97.75 4.06 5.23
C SER A 414 98.52 5.20 5.92
N ARG A 415 98.38 5.32 7.24
CA ARG A 415 99.34 4.80 8.24
C ARG A 415 98.78 4.95 9.65
#